data_AF-Q8VVK1-F1
#
_entry.id   AF-Q8VVK1-F1
#
_cell.length_a   1.000
_cell.length_b   1.000
_cell.length_c   1.000
_cell.angle_alpha   90.00
_cell.angle_beta   90.00
_cell.angle_gamma   90.00
#
_symmetry.space_group_name_H-M   'P 1'
#
loop_
_entity.id
_entity.type
_entity.pdbx_description
1 polymer ?
#
loop_
_entity_poly.entity_id
_entity_poly.type
_entity_poly.pdbx_seq_one_letter_code
_entity_poly.pdbx_strand_id
1 'polypeptide(L)'
;MTRYGTLLGLHGKPKDRVIIVRRGSKTTRVKFPHKDRPGFNLEEVKVDASTVLDDGGELWEKYQRMPNTATWRSFGGEPQGHLHVQRVYKNVIKASIYEGNGQWSRIDDFHPEQVLFDAGEAWPKSKTDQLLNDTDVVPASEETTTPTPKTTDLGQRVGYVRVSSADQNLARQREAIGAVDREFVDELSARARAQRPGLEECIAYLRNHDELVVASIDRLARSLVDLRTIIDQITAKGASVRFIKEGLVFSATDQDPRATLMLGILGSFAEFERSIIRERQAEGIALAKKAGKYSGRKKALSPAQVKQARDRIDAGESKTAVAQDLGVGRATLYRYLMSDNKR
;
A
#
# COMPACT_ATOMS: atom_id res chain seq x y z
N MET A 1 -24.89 -29.47 36.34
CA MET A 1 -25.49 -29.04 35.06
C MET A 1 -24.44 -29.21 33.97
N THR A 2 -24.75 -29.93 32.89
CA THR A 2 -23.81 -30.16 31.78
C THR A 2 -23.57 -28.85 31.05
N ARG A 3 -22.32 -28.41 30.96
CA ARG A 3 -21.95 -27.14 30.32
C ARG A 3 -21.56 -27.39 28.87
N TYR A 4 -22.31 -26.84 27.93
CA TYR A 4 -22.02 -26.96 26.50
C TYR A 4 -21.28 -25.72 25.99
N GLY A 5 -20.55 -25.89 24.89
CA GLY A 5 -19.89 -24.81 24.17
C GLY A 5 -19.66 -25.16 22.71
N THR A 6 -19.20 -24.19 21.94
CA THR A 6 -18.82 -24.35 20.53
C THR A 6 -17.30 -24.48 20.41
N LEU A 7 -16.83 -25.56 19.78
CA LEU A 7 -15.44 -25.71 19.38
C LEU A 7 -15.20 -24.99 18.06
N LEU A 8 -14.18 -24.14 18.03
CA LEU A 8 -13.75 -23.38 16.87
C LEU A 8 -12.59 -24.10 16.15
N GLY A 9 -12.69 -24.12 14.84
CA GLY A 9 -11.63 -24.54 13.92
C GLY A 9 -10.79 -23.35 13.44
N LEU A 10 -10.30 -23.45 12.20
CA LEU A 10 -9.52 -22.38 11.59
C LEU A 10 -10.34 -21.08 11.51
N HIS A 11 -9.72 -19.98 11.91
CA HIS A 11 -10.29 -18.62 11.85
C HIS A 11 -11.65 -18.47 12.54
N GLY A 12 -11.89 -19.23 13.61
CA GLY A 12 -13.14 -19.13 14.35
C GLY A 12 -14.33 -19.80 13.65
N LYS A 13 -14.10 -20.59 12.58
CA LYS A 13 -15.15 -21.40 11.97
C LYS A 13 -15.68 -22.42 12.97
N PRO A 14 -17.00 -22.46 13.28
CA PRO A 14 -17.57 -23.49 14.13
C PRO A 14 -17.25 -24.89 13.58
N LYS A 15 -16.68 -25.74 14.43
CA LYS A 15 -16.21 -27.08 14.08
C LYS A 15 -17.07 -28.17 14.69
N ASP A 16 -17.44 -28.03 15.96
CA ASP A 16 -18.27 -29.02 16.66
C ASP A 16 -18.92 -28.44 17.92
N ARG A 17 -19.93 -29.13 18.44
CA ARG A 17 -20.45 -28.90 19.80
C ARG A 17 -19.60 -29.68 20.79
N VAL A 18 -19.31 -29.10 21.95
CA VAL A 18 -18.54 -29.76 23.00
C VAL A 18 -19.18 -29.61 24.37
N ILE A 19 -18.89 -30.56 25.27
CA ILE A 19 -19.18 -30.48 26.70
C ILE A 19 -17.91 -29.99 27.40
N ILE A 20 -17.97 -28.84 28.05
CA ILE A 20 -16.86 -28.25 28.81
C ILE A 20 -16.79 -28.93 30.17
N VAL A 21 -15.74 -29.73 30.39
CA VAL A 21 -15.50 -30.43 31.66
C VAL A 21 -14.77 -29.53 32.64
N ARG A 22 -13.70 -28.87 32.18
CA ARG A 22 -12.93 -27.94 32.99
C ARG A 22 -12.30 -26.87 32.12
N ARG A 23 -12.60 -25.61 32.42
CA ARG A 23 -11.98 -24.45 31.77
C ARG A 23 -10.67 -24.09 32.48
N GLY A 24 -9.62 -23.90 31.70
CA GLY A 24 -8.33 -23.40 32.18
C GLY A 24 -7.93 -22.14 31.41
N SER A 25 -6.88 -21.46 31.88
CA SER A 25 -6.38 -20.23 31.25
C SER A 25 -5.69 -20.47 29.92
N LYS A 26 -5.04 -21.63 29.75
CA LYS A 26 -4.34 -22.01 28.49
C LYS A 26 -5.00 -23.19 27.78
N THR A 27 -5.56 -24.14 28.52
CA THR A 27 -6.19 -25.33 27.95
C THR A 27 -7.53 -25.58 28.61
N THR A 28 -8.48 -26.03 27.82
CA THR A 28 -9.81 -26.44 28.25
C THR A 28 -9.97 -27.93 28.01
N ARG A 29 -10.51 -28.66 28.98
CA ARG A 29 -10.87 -30.06 28.82
C ARG A 29 -12.30 -30.17 28.33
N VAL A 30 -12.48 -30.85 27.21
CA VAL A 30 -13.77 -31.02 26.55
C VAL A 30 -14.07 -32.47 26.24
N LYS A 31 -15.35 -32.79 26.10
CA LYS A 31 -15.86 -34.07 25.60
C LYS A 31 -16.76 -33.80 24.39
N PHE A 32 -16.75 -34.69 23.41
CA PHE A 32 -17.58 -34.57 22.20
C PHE A 32 -18.90 -35.33 22.40
N PRO A 33 -20.07 -34.68 22.28
CA PRO A 33 -21.36 -35.33 22.42
C PRO A 33 -21.62 -36.22 21.19
N HIS A 34 -21.49 -37.54 21.35
CA HIS A 34 -21.82 -38.49 20.27
C HIS A 34 -23.33 -38.74 20.24
N LYS A 35 -23.98 -38.56 19.08
CA LYS A 35 -25.44 -38.76 18.93
C LYS A 35 -25.87 -40.22 19.12
N ASP A 36 -25.06 -41.18 18.69
CA ASP A 36 -25.46 -42.60 18.60
C ASP A 36 -24.99 -43.51 19.75
N ARG A 37 -24.28 -43.00 20.76
CA ARG A 37 -23.75 -43.82 21.88
C ARG A 37 -23.82 -43.12 23.24
N PRO A 38 -25.03 -42.88 23.78
CA PRO A 38 -25.18 -42.40 25.14
C PRO A 38 -24.67 -43.47 26.13
N GLY A 39 -23.59 -43.18 26.87
CA GLY A 39 -23.08 -44.04 27.96
C GLY A 39 -21.65 -44.55 27.82
N PHE A 40 -20.99 -44.34 26.68
CA PHE A 40 -19.54 -44.60 26.60
C PHE A 40 -18.76 -43.45 27.25
N ASN A 41 -17.69 -43.81 27.97
CA ASN A 41 -16.84 -42.85 28.65
C ASN A 41 -16.11 -42.00 27.60
N LEU A 42 -16.66 -40.83 27.29
CA LEU A 42 -16.10 -39.92 26.31
C LEU A 42 -14.73 -39.46 26.81
N GLU A 43 -13.68 -39.76 26.04
CA GLU A 43 -12.32 -39.34 26.35
C GLU A 43 -12.25 -37.82 26.49
N GLU A 44 -11.65 -37.36 27.58
CA GLU A 44 -11.38 -35.94 27.78
C GLU A 44 -10.25 -35.51 26.88
N VAL A 45 -10.55 -34.64 25.91
CA VAL A 45 -9.55 -34.05 25.05
C VAL A 45 -9.17 -32.69 25.62
N LYS A 46 -7.86 -32.42 25.72
CA LYS A 46 -7.35 -31.08 26.00
C LYS A 46 -7.25 -30.30 24.70
N VAL A 47 -7.95 -29.18 24.63
CA VAL A 47 -7.87 -28.23 23.52
C VAL A 47 -7.38 -26.88 24.02
N ASP A 48 -6.91 -26.03 23.13
CA ASP A 48 -6.50 -24.67 23.47
C ASP A 48 -7.71 -23.87 23.98
N ALA A 49 -7.54 -23.13 25.07
CA ALA A 49 -8.65 -22.41 25.69
C ALA A 49 -9.29 -21.35 24.77
N SER A 50 -8.53 -20.79 23.82
CA SER A 50 -9.04 -19.82 22.84
C SER A 50 -9.93 -20.44 21.76
N THR A 51 -9.86 -21.76 21.59
CA THR A 51 -10.64 -22.49 20.57
C THR A 51 -12.01 -22.94 21.09
N VAL A 52 -12.36 -22.66 22.35
CA VAL A 52 -13.64 -23.08 22.94
C VAL A 52 -14.44 -21.86 23.36
N LEU A 53 -15.58 -21.65 22.72
CA LEU A 53 -16.59 -20.70 23.16
C LEU A 53 -17.49 -21.34 24.19
N ASP A 54 -17.84 -20.55 25.19
CA ASP A 54 -18.68 -20.93 26.31
C ASP A 54 -20.05 -20.27 26.15
N ASP A 55 -20.66 -20.57 25.00
CA ASP A 55 -21.87 -19.97 24.45
C ASP A 55 -23.07 -20.93 24.57
N GLY A 56 -22.98 -21.96 25.41
CA GLY A 56 -23.99 -23.02 25.48
C GLY A 56 -24.08 -23.91 24.24
N GLY A 57 -23.20 -23.73 23.25
CA GLY A 57 -23.28 -24.37 21.94
C GLY A 57 -24.19 -23.63 20.94
N GLU A 58 -24.62 -22.40 21.24
CA GLU A 58 -25.53 -21.63 20.38
C GLU A 58 -24.95 -21.38 18.99
N LEU A 59 -23.67 -20.99 18.88
CA LEU A 59 -23.04 -20.71 17.59
C LEU A 59 -22.98 -21.97 16.72
N TRP A 60 -22.68 -23.12 17.30
CA TRP A 60 -22.70 -24.39 16.59
C TRP A 60 -24.09 -24.75 16.06
N GLU A 61 -25.13 -24.65 16.89
CA GLU A 61 -26.50 -24.98 16.49
C GLU A 61 -26.98 -24.07 15.34
N LYS A 62 -26.61 -22.79 15.37
CA LYS A 62 -26.86 -21.85 14.26
C LYS A 62 -26.14 -22.30 12.99
N TYR A 63 -24.83 -22.58 13.10
CA TYR A 63 -24.01 -23.00 11.98
C TYR A 63 -24.48 -24.33 11.35
N GLN A 64 -25.02 -25.26 12.14
CA GLN A 64 -25.52 -26.55 11.64
C GLN A 64 -26.74 -26.39 10.71
N ARG A 65 -27.57 -25.35 10.91
CA ARG A 65 -28.76 -25.08 10.07
C ARG A 65 -28.40 -24.50 8.72
N MET A 66 -27.40 -23.61 8.68
CA MET A 66 -26.93 -22.96 7.46
C MET A 66 -25.41 -23.17 7.33
N PRO A 67 -24.99 -24.42 7.07
CA PRO A 67 -23.58 -24.73 6.95
C PRO A 67 -23.01 -23.93 5.78
N ASN A 68 -21.81 -23.41 5.96
CA ASN A 68 -21.10 -22.58 4.98
C ASN A 68 -21.66 -21.17 4.76
N THR A 69 -22.63 -20.72 5.54
CA THR A 69 -23.08 -19.32 5.46
C THR A 69 -22.25 -18.46 6.42
N ALA A 70 -21.87 -17.26 5.98
CA ALA A 70 -21.07 -16.33 6.77
C ALA A 70 -21.41 -14.88 6.42
N THR A 71 -20.97 -13.94 7.26
CA THR A 71 -21.08 -12.51 7.00
C THR A 71 -19.71 -11.95 6.62
N TRP A 72 -19.64 -11.27 5.47
CA TRP A 72 -18.49 -10.44 5.11
C TRP A 72 -18.55 -9.11 5.86
N ARG A 73 -17.42 -8.69 6.41
CA ARG A 73 -17.28 -7.46 7.19
C ARG A 73 -16.18 -6.57 6.59
N SER A 74 -16.40 -5.28 6.71
CA SER A 74 -15.37 -4.28 6.48
C SER A 74 -14.32 -4.35 7.60
N PHE A 75 -13.20 -3.64 7.41
CA PHE A 75 -12.17 -3.51 8.44
C PHE A 75 -12.68 -2.87 9.74
N GLY A 76 -13.72 -2.02 9.66
CA GLY A 76 -14.41 -1.43 10.81
C GLY A 76 -15.40 -2.36 11.52
N GLY A 77 -15.57 -3.61 11.05
CA GLY A 77 -16.49 -4.59 11.62
C GLY A 77 -17.91 -4.53 11.09
N GLU A 78 -18.25 -3.52 10.28
CA GLU A 78 -19.57 -3.35 9.67
C GLU A 78 -19.87 -4.44 8.63
N PRO A 79 -21.05 -5.07 8.64
CA PRO A 79 -21.44 -6.11 7.69
C PRO A 79 -21.61 -5.55 6.27
N GLN A 80 -20.84 -6.09 5.33
CA GLN A 80 -20.75 -5.67 3.92
C GLN A 80 -21.40 -6.65 2.94
N GLY A 81 -21.55 -7.92 3.31
CA GLY A 81 -22.21 -8.88 2.43
C GLY A 81 -22.56 -10.21 3.09
N HIS A 82 -23.46 -10.93 2.43
CA HIS A 82 -23.78 -12.31 2.78
C HIS A 82 -22.91 -13.26 1.96
N LEU A 83 -22.24 -14.21 2.61
CA LEU A 83 -21.27 -15.11 1.98
C LEU A 83 -21.73 -16.56 2.00
N HIS A 84 -21.43 -17.26 0.91
CA HIS A 84 -21.43 -18.72 0.84
C HIS A 84 -19.99 -19.25 0.76
N VAL A 85 -19.49 -19.77 1.87
CA VAL A 85 -18.11 -20.21 2.08
C VAL A 85 -17.87 -21.62 1.54
N GLN A 86 -17.07 -21.72 0.49
CA GLN A 86 -16.72 -23.01 -0.09
C GLN A 86 -15.53 -23.68 0.60
N ARG A 87 -14.47 -22.92 0.87
CA ARG A 87 -13.24 -23.46 1.48
C ARG A 87 -12.58 -22.47 2.43
N VAL A 88 -12.02 -23.00 3.53
CA VAL A 88 -11.26 -22.22 4.51
C VAL A 88 -9.83 -22.74 4.53
N TYR A 89 -8.90 -21.87 4.12
CA TYR A 89 -7.47 -22.11 4.20
C TYR A 89 -6.85 -21.24 5.30
N LYS A 90 -5.55 -21.43 5.55
CA LYS A 90 -4.83 -20.74 6.62
C LYS A 90 -4.75 -19.21 6.47
N ASN A 91 -4.80 -18.69 5.24
CA ASN A 91 -4.62 -17.26 4.96
C ASN A 91 -5.73 -16.67 4.09
N VAL A 92 -6.68 -17.50 3.64
CA VAL A 92 -7.73 -17.09 2.70
C VAL A 92 -8.95 -17.97 2.85
N ILE A 93 -10.12 -17.38 2.66
CA ILE A 93 -11.41 -18.06 2.61
C ILE A 93 -11.97 -17.88 1.22
N LYS A 94 -12.26 -18.99 0.53
CA LYS A 94 -12.91 -18.98 -0.77
C LYS A 94 -14.41 -18.97 -0.57
N ALA A 95 -15.09 -17.91 -0.97
CA ALA A 95 -16.53 -17.76 -0.82
C ALA A 95 -17.12 -17.00 -2.02
N SER A 96 -18.44 -17.10 -2.22
CA SER A 96 -19.18 -16.23 -3.14
C SER A 96 -20.03 -15.24 -2.34
N ILE A 97 -20.19 -14.01 -2.84
CA ILE A 97 -21.05 -12.98 -2.27
C ILE A 97 -22.44 -13.10 -2.86
N TYR A 98 -23.47 -12.90 -2.05
CA TYR A 98 -24.84 -12.83 -2.53
C TYR A 98 -25.10 -11.50 -3.25
N GLU A 99 -25.55 -11.56 -4.50
CA GLU A 99 -25.77 -10.38 -5.35
C GLU A 99 -27.25 -9.94 -5.41
N GLY A 100 -28.17 -10.74 -4.86
CA GLY A 100 -29.62 -10.55 -5.01
C GLY A 100 -30.24 -11.60 -5.95
N ASN A 101 -31.57 -11.75 -5.92
CA ASN A 101 -32.34 -12.63 -6.80
C ASN A 101 -31.85 -14.09 -6.91
N GLY A 102 -31.30 -14.61 -5.81
CA GLY A 102 -30.74 -15.97 -5.78
C GLY A 102 -29.40 -16.11 -6.49
N GLN A 103 -28.84 -15.02 -7.02
CA GLN A 103 -27.54 -14.98 -7.67
C GLN A 103 -26.42 -14.78 -6.66
N TRP A 104 -25.28 -15.39 -6.99
CA TRP A 104 -24.05 -15.34 -6.23
C TRP A 104 -22.92 -14.97 -7.16
N SER A 105 -21.99 -14.17 -6.67
CA SER A 105 -20.77 -13.82 -7.38
C SER A 105 -19.91 -15.05 -7.67
N ARG A 106 -18.90 -14.87 -8.53
CA ARG A 106 -17.84 -15.87 -8.66
C ARG A 106 -17.14 -16.07 -7.30
N ILE A 107 -16.52 -17.24 -7.14
CA ILE A 107 -15.72 -17.55 -5.96
C ILE A 107 -14.54 -16.58 -5.89
N ASP A 108 -14.53 -15.77 -4.84
CA ASP A 108 -13.49 -14.80 -4.53
C ASP A 108 -12.73 -15.18 -3.25
N ASP A 109 -11.58 -14.56 -3.10
CA ASP A 109 -10.64 -14.80 -2.01
C ASP A 109 -10.80 -13.71 -0.93
N PHE A 110 -11.34 -14.11 0.23
CA PHE A 110 -11.55 -13.24 1.39
C PHE A 110 -10.45 -13.43 2.42
N HIS A 111 -9.99 -12.34 3.03
CA HIS A 111 -9.11 -12.44 4.18
C HIS A 111 -9.88 -12.98 5.39
N PRO A 112 -9.33 -13.91 6.19
CA PRO A 112 -10.08 -14.53 7.27
C PRO A 112 -10.66 -13.57 8.31
N GLU A 113 -9.99 -12.45 8.55
CA GLU A 113 -10.44 -11.42 9.50
C GLU A 113 -11.69 -10.66 9.03
N GLN A 114 -11.98 -10.69 7.73
CA GLN A 114 -13.16 -10.06 7.13
C GLN A 114 -14.37 -11.00 7.10
N VAL A 115 -14.22 -12.27 7.50
CA VAL A 115 -15.29 -13.25 7.45
C VAL A 115 -15.69 -13.63 8.85
N LEU A 116 -16.95 -13.35 9.20
CA LEU A 116 -17.54 -13.84 10.42
C LEU A 116 -18.37 -15.09 10.13
N PHE A 117 -18.02 -16.21 10.78
CA PHE A 117 -18.77 -17.47 10.71
C PHE A 117 -19.98 -17.48 11.67
N ASP A 118 -20.94 -16.59 11.45
CA ASP A 118 -22.16 -16.42 12.24
C ASP A 118 -23.41 -16.95 11.53
N ALA A 119 -23.24 -17.86 10.57
CA ALA A 119 -24.32 -18.32 9.70
C ALA A 119 -25.00 -17.17 8.91
N GLY A 120 -24.32 -16.04 8.72
CA GLY A 120 -24.85 -14.89 7.99
C GLY A 120 -25.76 -13.98 8.82
N GLU A 121 -25.84 -14.16 10.14
CA GLU A 121 -26.76 -13.45 11.03
C GLU A 121 -26.50 -11.94 11.11
N ALA A 122 -25.24 -11.51 11.07
CA ALA A 122 -24.91 -10.09 11.07
C ALA A 122 -25.28 -9.40 9.74
N TRP A 123 -25.58 -10.13 8.67
CA TRP A 123 -26.12 -9.54 7.44
C TRP A 123 -27.65 -9.34 7.56
N PRO A 124 -28.15 -8.08 7.53
CA PRO A 124 -29.56 -7.80 7.76
C PRO A 124 -30.43 -8.21 6.58
N LYS A 125 -31.56 -8.87 6.86
CA LYS A 125 -32.55 -9.29 5.85
C LYS A 125 -33.06 -8.14 4.97
N SER A 126 -33.23 -6.95 5.54
CA SER A 126 -33.65 -5.76 4.79
C SER A 126 -32.70 -5.39 3.65
N LYS A 127 -31.39 -5.63 3.80
CA LYS A 127 -30.43 -5.43 2.70
C LYS A 127 -30.56 -6.52 1.64
N THR A 128 -30.85 -7.76 2.03
CA THR A 128 -31.17 -8.84 1.09
C THR A 128 -32.42 -8.52 0.27
N ASP A 129 -33.47 -8.01 0.92
CA ASP A 129 -34.74 -7.63 0.27
C ASP A 129 -34.57 -6.40 -0.64
N GLN A 130 -33.71 -5.45 -0.28
CA GLN A 130 -33.34 -4.33 -1.16
C GLN A 130 -32.64 -4.82 -2.43
N LEU A 131 -31.66 -5.73 -2.30
CA LEU A 131 -30.98 -6.35 -3.45
C LEU A 131 -31.94 -7.14 -4.35
N LEU A 132 -32.99 -7.73 -3.78
CA LEU A 132 -34.04 -8.44 -4.53
C LEU A 132 -34.92 -7.46 -5.33
N ASN A 133 -35.28 -6.32 -4.74
CA ASN A 133 -36.21 -5.36 -5.33
C ASN A 133 -35.56 -4.42 -6.36
N ASP A 134 -34.25 -4.14 -6.27
CA ASP A 134 -33.54 -3.24 -7.20
C ASP A 134 -33.40 -3.78 -8.64
N THR A 135 -33.89 -4.99 -8.92
CA THR A 135 -33.75 -5.63 -10.25
C THR A 135 -35.04 -5.70 -11.08
N ASP A 136 -36.17 -5.23 -10.54
CA ASP A 136 -37.45 -5.18 -11.26
C ASP A 136 -37.76 -3.75 -11.74
N VAL A 137 -37.25 -3.37 -12.92
CA VAL A 137 -37.95 -2.70 -14.05
C VAL A 137 -36.92 -2.45 -15.16
N VAL A 138 -36.91 -3.29 -16.20
CA VAL A 138 -36.53 -2.88 -17.57
C VAL A 138 -37.38 -3.66 -18.57
N PRO A 139 -38.36 -3.04 -19.27
CA PRO A 139 -38.76 -3.54 -20.57
C PRO A 139 -37.85 -2.93 -21.65
N ALA A 140 -37.52 -3.76 -22.63
CA ALA A 140 -36.71 -3.41 -23.79
C ALA A 140 -37.35 -2.31 -24.65
N SER A 141 -36.57 -1.29 -25.03
CA SER A 141 -36.39 -0.82 -26.42
C SER A 141 -35.73 0.56 -26.49
N GLU A 142 -34.91 0.69 -27.54
CA GLU A 142 -34.50 1.91 -28.26
C GLU A 142 -33.23 2.66 -27.82
N GLU A 143 -32.31 2.66 -28.80
CA GLU A 143 -31.15 3.53 -28.94
C GLU A 143 -31.57 5.00 -28.77
N THR A 144 -30.92 5.72 -27.86
CA THR A 144 -30.82 7.18 -27.97
C THR A 144 -29.50 7.66 -27.39
N THR A 145 -28.84 8.46 -28.21
CA THR A 145 -27.55 9.11 -28.02
C THR A 145 -27.57 10.14 -26.88
N THR A 146 -26.73 9.92 -25.85
CA THR A 146 -25.94 10.93 -25.08
C THR A 146 -26.72 11.96 -24.20
N PRO A 147 -26.16 12.49 -23.08
CA PRO A 147 -24.94 12.17 -22.35
C PRO A 147 -25.19 11.56 -20.96
N THR A 148 -24.21 10.79 -20.51
CA THR A 148 -24.00 10.36 -19.12
C THR A 148 -24.16 11.53 -18.15
N PRO A 149 -24.93 11.41 -17.05
CA PRO A 149 -24.78 12.32 -15.93
C PRO A 149 -23.37 12.13 -15.37
N LYS A 150 -22.57 13.21 -15.36
CA LYS A 150 -21.29 13.27 -14.66
C LYS A 150 -21.57 13.14 -13.16
N THR A 151 -21.54 11.92 -12.64
CA THR A 151 -21.44 11.69 -11.20
C THR A 151 -20.01 12.07 -10.81
N THR A 152 -19.91 13.22 -10.18
CA THR A 152 -18.67 13.73 -9.61
C THR A 152 -18.42 12.95 -8.33
N ASP A 153 -17.18 12.48 -8.13
CA ASP A 153 -16.59 11.97 -6.88
C ASP A 153 -16.40 10.44 -6.65
N LEU A 154 -16.27 9.63 -7.71
CA LEU A 154 -15.60 8.33 -7.63
C LEU A 154 -14.34 8.39 -8.50
N GLY A 155 -13.16 8.37 -7.86
CA GLY A 155 -11.89 8.36 -8.57
C GLY A 155 -11.69 7.09 -9.38
N GLN A 156 -10.84 7.16 -10.41
CA GLN A 156 -10.62 6.07 -11.35
C GLN A 156 -9.65 5.02 -10.80
N ARG A 157 -9.87 3.77 -11.20
CA ARG A 157 -8.97 2.65 -10.92
C ARG A 157 -8.00 2.50 -12.08
N VAL A 158 -6.75 2.88 -11.86
CA VAL A 158 -5.68 2.87 -12.86
C VAL A 158 -4.75 1.69 -12.60
N GLY A 159 -4.48 0.85 -13.60
CA GLY A 159 -3.55 -0.26 -13.51
C GLY A 159 -2.16 0.12 -14.01
N TYR A 160 -1.11 -0.32 -13.33
CA TYR A 160 0.26 -0.25 -13.85
C TYR A 160 0.90 -1.64 -13.87
N VAL A 161 1.46 -2.00 -15.03
CA VAL A 161 2.07 -3.31 -15.28
C VAL A 161 3.48 -3.14 -15.83
N ARG A 162 4.42 -3.94 -15.31
CA ARG A 162 5.81 -3.95 -15.79
C ARG A 162 6.19 -5.34 -16.26
N VAL A 163 6.66 -5.47 -17.49
CA VAL A 163 7.02 -6.77 -18.08
C VAL A 163 8.47 -6.80 -18.55
N SER A 164 9.19 -7.87 -18.16
CA SER A 164 10.35 -8.37 -18.91
C SER A 164 9.85 -9.30 -19.99
N SER A 165 10.46 -9.25 -21.18
CA SER A 165 10.17 -9.94 -22.47
C SER A 165 9.67 -11.41 -22.45
N ALA A 166 8.71 -11.75 -21.61
CA ALA A 166 8.13 -13.06 -21.40
C ALA A 166 6.61 -12.88 -21.21
N ASP A 167 5.85 -13.21 -22.25
CA ASP A 167 4.39 -12.99 -22.34
C ASP A 167 3.59 -13.64 -21.20
N GLN A 168 4.12 -14.70 -20.59
CA GLN A 168 3.45 -15.40 -19.48
C GLN A 168 3.32 -14.55 -18.20
N ASN A 169 4.14 -13.51 -18.03
CA ASN A 169 4.13 -12.66 -16.82
C ASN A 169 3.11 -11.51 -16.91
N LEU A 170 2.67 -11.15 -18.12
CA LEU A 170 1.69 -10.08 -18.34
C LEU A 170 0.28 -10.53 -17.94
N ALA A 171 -0.16 -11.69 -18.43
CA ALA A 171 -1.49 -12.22 -18.17
C ALA A 171 -1.75 -12.43 -16.66
N ARG A 172 -0.76 -12.95 -15.92
CA ARG A 172 -0.85 -13.13 -14.47
C ARG A 172 -0.97 -11.81 -13.70
N GLN A 173 -0.28 -10.77 -14.16
CA GLN A 173 -0.39 -9.44 -13.53
C GLN A 173 -1.75 -8.81 -13.80
N ARG A 174 -2.28 -8.92 -15.03
CA ARG A 174 -3.63 -8.44 -15.39
C ARG A 174 -4.72 -9.16 -14.62
N GLU A 175 -4.62 -10.49 -14.50
CA GLU A 175 -5.55 -11.28 -13.69
C GLU A 175 -5.52 -10.86 -12.21
N ALA A 176 -4.32 -10.61 -11.66
CA ALA A 176 -4.18 -10.17 -10.28
C ALA A 176 -4.72 -8.75 -10.03
N ILE A 177 -4.52 -7.81 -10.98
CA ILE A 177 -4.98 -6.42 -10.85
C ILE A 177 -6.50 -6.30 -11.06
N GLY A 178 -7.08 -7.16 -11.90
CA GLY A 178 -8.49 -7.17 -12.23
C GLY A 178 -8.88 -6.03 -13.18
N ALA A 179 -10.17 -5.67 -13.20
CA ALA A 179 -10.68 -4.61 -14.07
C ALA A 179 -10.17 -3.23 -13.63
N VAL A 180 -9.67 -2.46 -14.60
CA VAL A 180 -9.16 -1.09 -14.43
C VAL A 180 -9.72 -0.20 -15.53
N ASP A 181 -9.97 1.07 -15.21
CA ASP A 181 -10.47 2.08 -16.16
C ASP A 181 -9.39 2.45 -17.19
N ARG A 182 -8.13 2.41 -16.75
CA ARG A 182 -6.97 2.71 -17.59
C ARG A 182 -5.78 1.83 -17.18
N GLU A 183 -5.07 1.28 -18.15
CA GLU A 183 -3.83 0.51 -17.92
C GLU A 183 -2.63 1.24 -18.53
N PHE A 184 -1.52 1.30 -17.80
CA PHE A 184 -0.21 1.75 -18.25
C PHE A 184 0.80 0.60 -18.17
N VAL A 185 1.65 0.47 -19.19
CA VAL A 185 2.57 -0.66 -19.30
C VAL A 185 3.99 -0.17 -19.58
N ASP A 186 4.97 -0.73 -18.86
CA ASP A 186 6.39 -0.55 -19.15
C ASP A 186 7.03 -1.88 -19.60
N GLU A 187 7.65 -1.87 -20.78
CA GLU A 187 8.40 -2.99 -21.34
C GLU A 187 9.91 -2.87 -21.04
N LEU A 188 10.45 -3.84 -20.31
CA LEU A 188 11.89 -3.97 -20.06
C LEU A 188 12.59 -4.50 -21.32
N SER A 189 12.75 -3.66 -22.34
CA SER A 189 13.70 -3.93 -23.42
C SER A 189 15.12 -3.66 -22.94
N ALA A 190 16.12 -4.35 -23.50
CA ALA A 190 17.53 -4.21 -23.13
C ALA A 190 18.06 -2.76 -23.25
N ARG A 191 17.39 -1.92 -24.05
CA ARG A 191 17.71 -0.51 -24.29
C ARG A 191 16.93 0.47 -23.39
N ALA A 192 15.80 0.05 -22.81
CA ALA A 192 14.90 0.86 -21.96
C ALA A 192 15.13 0.66 -20.45
N ARG A 193 16.27 0.10 -20.03
CA ARG A 193 16.54 -0.21 -18.61
C ARG A 193 16.50 1.01 -17.68
N ALA A 194 16.67 2.23 -18.21
CA ALA A 194 16.80 3.44 -17.40
C ALA A 194 15.49 4.25 -17.24
N GLN A 195 14.60 4.28 -18.24
CA GLN A 195 13.42 5.15 -18.24
C GLN A 195 12.16 4.29 -18.12
N ARG A 196 11.20 4.73 -17.27
CA ARG A 196 9.88 4.09 -17.07
C ARG A 196 8.80 5.03 -17.64
N PRO A 197 8.75 5.23 -18.97
CA PRO A 197 7.83 6.18 -19.57
C PRO A 197 6.36 5.85 -19.24
N GLY A 198 6.01 4.57 -19.15
CA GLY A 198 4.66 4.14 -18.78
C GLY A 198 4.31 4.53 -17.34
N LEU A 199 5.24 4.38 -16.39
CA LEU A 199 5.03 4.85 -15.02
C LEU A 199 4.94 6.38 -14.94
N GLU A 200 5.79 7.10 -15.67
CA GLU A 200 5.78 8.57 -15.69
C GLU A 200 4.45 9.12 -16.24
N GLU A 201 3.97 8.54 -17.34
CA GLU A 201 2.66 8.86 -17.91
C GLU A 201 1.52 8.50 -16.96
N CYS A 202 1.60 7.33 -16.31
CA CYS A 202 0.64 6.91 -15.30
C CYS A 202 0.56 7.93 -14.15
N ILE A 203 1.70 8.31 -13.58
CA ILE A 203 1.74 9.29 -12.49
C ILE A 203 1.20 10.63 -12.99
N ALA A 204 1.52 11.06 -14.20
CA ALA A 204 0.99 12.29 -14.79
C ALA A 204 -0.54 12.25 -14.96
N TYR A 205 -1.09 11.10 -15.35
CA TYR A 205 -2.51 10.88 -15.56
C TYR A 205 -3.34 10.94 -14.26
N LEU A 206 -2.80 10.38 -13.16
CA LEU A 206 -3.50 10.30 -11.88
C LEU A 206 -3.96 11.67 -11.35
N ARG A 207 -5.17 11.67 -10.81
CA ARG A 207 -5.89 12.81 -10.20
C ARG A 207 -6.28 12.48 -8.77
N ASN A 208 -6.81 13.49 -8.08
CA ASN A 208 -7.34 13.31 -6.74
C ASN A 208 -8.43 12.22 -6.72
N HIS A 209 -8.41 11.39 -5.68
CA HIS A 209 -9.27 10.22 -5.46
C HIS A 209 -9.02 9.01 -6.37
N ASP A 210 -8.12 9.07 -7.34
CA ASP A 210 -7.77 7.90 -8.16
C ASP A 210 -7.01 6.83 -7.33
N GLU A 211 -7.14 5.56 -7.72
CA GLU A 211 -6.43 4.43 -7.14
C GLU A 211 -5.52 3.79 -8.20
N LEU A 212 -4.20 3.87 -7.99
CA LEU A 212 -3.23 3.10 -8.74
C LEU A 212 -3.12 1.68 -8.19
N VAL A 213 -3.47 0.69 -9.00
CA VAL A 213 -3.40 -0.73 -8.66
C VAL A 213 -2.21 -1.37 -9.33
N VAL A 214 -1.39 -2.05 -8.53
CA VAL A 214 -0.19 -2.76 -8.98
C VAL A 214 -0.17 -4.16 -8.40
N ALA A 215 0.27 -5.13 -9.21
CA ALA A 215 0.32 -6.53 -8.78
C ALA A 215 1.21 -6.75 -7.54
N SER A 216 2.39 -6.13 -7.49
CA SER A 216 3.31 -6.21 -6.34
C SER A 216 4.31 -5.05 -6.28
N ILE A 217 4.94 -4.85 -5.12
CA ILE A 217 5.93 -3.78 -4.90
C ILE A 217 7.09 -3.86 -5.89
N ASP A 218 7.61 -5.07 -6.15
CA ASP A 218 8.73 -5.28 -7.07
C ASP A 218 8.38 -4.95 -8.54
N ARG A 219 7.09 -4.81 -8.87
CA ARG A 219 6.64 -4.37 -10.20
C ARG A 219 6.60 -2.87 -10.33
N LEU A 220 6.38 -2.13 -9.23
CA LEU A 220 6.39 -0.67 -9.21
C LEU A 220 7.81 -0.10 -9.06
N ALA A 221 8.55 -0.58 -8.06
CA ALA A 221 9.77 0.05 -7.58
C ALA A 221 11.01 -0.84 -7.69
N ARG A 222 12.17 -0.21 -7.86
CA ARG A 222 13.49 -0.89 -7.96
C ARG A 222 14.25 -0.93 -6.65
N SER A 223 13.91 -0.04 -5.73
CA SER A 223 14.49 0.05 -4.38
C SER A 223 13.45 0.64 -3.43
N LEU A 224 13.75 0.59 -2.13
CA LEU A 224 12.90 1.20 -1.10
C LEU A 224 12.82 2.73 -1.26
N VAL A 225 13.91 3.37 -1.67
CA VAL A 225 13.95 4.83 -1.92
C VAL A 225 13.14 5.21 -3.15
N ASP A 226 13.21 4.39 -4.21
CA ASP A 226 12.40 4.57 -5.40
C ASP A 226 10.91 4.40 -5.07
N LEU A 227 10.56 3.37 -4.30
CA LEU A 227 9.21 3.13 -3.82
C LEU A 227 8.66 4.34 -3.03
N ARG A 228 9.44 4.83 -2.07
CA ARG A 228 9.06 5.99 -1.26
C ARG A 228 8.77 7.22 -2.13
N THR A 229 9.65 7.47 -3.09
CA THR A 229 9.54 8.62 -4.01
C THR A 229 8.26 8.53 -4.85
N ILE A 230 7.95 7.35 -5.39
CA ILE A 230 6.74 7.12 -6.18
C ILE A 230 5.48 7.30 -5.33
N ILE A 231 5.44 6.73 -4.12
CA ILE A 231 4.30 6.89 -3.20
C ILE A 231 4.09 8.36 -2.84
N ASP A 232 5.15 9.10 -2.51
CA ASP A 232 5.05 10.52 -2.17
C ASP A 232 4.51 11.34 -3.36
N GLN A 233 4.93 11.06 -4.59
CA GLN A 233 4.40 11.73 -5.80
C GLN A 233 2.90 11.48 -6.02
N ILE A 234 2.44 10.24 -5.80
CA ILE A 234 1.05 9.86 -6.04
C ILE A 234 0.14 10.41 -4.93
N THR A 235 0.55 10.25 -3.67
CA THR A 235 -0.20 10.74 -2.52
C THR A 235 -0.26 12.27 -2.47
N ALA A 236 0.78 12.97 -2.94
CA ALA A 236 0.75 14.44 -3.09
C ALA A 236 -0.33 14.93 -4.08
N LYS A 237 -0.78 14.08 -5.01
CA LYS A 237 -1.89 14.38 -5.92
C LYS A 237 -3.27 14.04 -5.34
N GLY A 238 -3.33 13.46 -4.14
CA GLY A 238 -4.57 12.94 -3.53
C GLY A 238 -5.00 11.58 -4.07
N ALA A 239 -4.14 10.90 -4.84
CA ALA A 239 -4.36 9.54 -5.30
C ALA A 239 -3.81 8.51 -4.29
N SER A 240 -4.24 7.27 -4.42
CA SER A 240 -3.79 6.14 -3.59
C SER A 240 -3.08 5.08 -4.42
N VAL A 241 -2.27 4.24 -3.77
CA VAL A 241 -1.57 3.10 -4.40
C VAL A 241 -1.92 1.82 -3.67
N ARG A 242 -2.46 0.83 -4.38
CA ARG A 242 -2.80 -0.51 -3.88
C ARG A 242 -1.86 -1.56 -4.46
N PHE A 243 -1.25 -2.35 -3.59
CA PHE A 243 -0.47 -3.53 -3.92
C PHE A 243 -1.27 -4.80 -3.63
N ILE A 244 -1.58 -5.56 -4.68
CA ILE A 244 -2.44 -6.76 -4.56
C ILE A 244 -1.73 -7.86 -3.76
N LYS A 245 -0.48 -8.19 -4.10
CA LYS A 245 0.26 -9.28 -3.46
C LYS A 245 0.57 -9.01 -1.99
N GLU A 246 0.98 -7.79 -1.66
CA GLU A 246 1.33 -7.41 -0.29
C GLU A 246 0.10 -7.02 0.56
N GLY A 247 -1.05 -6.79 -0.08
CA GLY A 247 -2.27 -6.33 0.60
C GLY A 247 -2.07 -4.99 1.30
N LEU A 248 -1.33 -4.07 0.67
CA LEU A 248 -1.00 -2.75 1.22
C LEU A 248 -1.64 -1.65 0.38
N VAL A 249 -2.19 -0.64 1.06
CA VAL A 249 -2.72 0.56 0.43
C VAL A 249 -2.04 1.78 1.02
N PHE A 250 -1.48 2.62 0.17
CA PHE A 250 -0.89 3.90 0.57
C PHE A 250 -1.79 5.03 0.08
N SER A 251 -2.36 5.80 1.00
CA SER A 251 -3.22 6.94 0.70
C SER A 251 -2.82 8.15 1.56
N ALA A 252 -3.10 9.36 1.08
CA ALA A 252 -2.95 10.57 1.88
C ALA A 252 -4.06 10.70 2.95
N THR A 253 -5.25 10.18 2.67
CA THR A 253 -6.46 10.33 3.50
C THR A 253 -6.75 9.13 4.39
N ASP A 254 -6.38 7.92 3.94
CA ASP A 254 -6.69 6.68 4.64
C ASP A 254 -5.46 6.15 5.39
N GLN A 255 -5.61 5.92 6.70
CA GLN A 255 -4.50 5.63 7.61
C GLN A 255 -4.48 4.15 7.96
N ASP A 256 -4.07 3.30 7.01
CA ASP A 256 -3.72 1.90 7.32
C ASP A 256 -2.46 1.88 8.21
N PRO A 257 -2.52 1.39 9.48
CA PRO A 257 -1.37 1.33 10.36
C PRO A 257 -0.18 0.56 9.77
N ARG A 258 -0.44 -0.44 8.90
CA ARG A 258 0.61 -1.20 8.20
C ARG A 258 1.30 -0.35 7.14
N ALA A 259 0.54 0.42 6.38
CA ALA A 259 1.07 1.38 5.41
C ALA A 259 1.89 2.47 6.11
N THR A 260 1.40 2.99 7.24
CA THR A 260 2.11 3.97 8.07
C THR A 260 3.42 3.41 8.62
N LEU A 261 3.42 2.19 9.16
CA LEU A 261 4.63 1.51 9.62
C LEU A 261 5.62 1.29 8.45
N MET A 262 5.14 0.81 7.30
CA MET A 262 5.97 0.58 6.13
C MET A 262 6.57 1.90 5.62
N LEU A 263 5.78 2.98 5.52
CA LEU A 263 6.28 4.31 5.16
C LEU A 263 7.34 4.82 6.14
N GLY A 264 7.17 4.54 7.44
CA GLY A 264 8.16 4.83 8.47
C GLY A 264 9.48 4.09 8.23
N ILE A 265 9.41 2.78 7.99
CA ILE A 265 10.59 1.95 7.67
C ILE A 265 11.28 2.43 6.39
N LEU A 266 10.51 2.73 5.33
CA LEU A 266 11.02 3.28 4.08
C LEU A 266 11.72 4.63 4.31
N GLY A 267 11.13 5.50 5.14
CA GLY A 267 11.74 6.77 5.53
C GLY A 267 13.05 6.60 6.30
N SER A 268 13.09 5.67 7.26
CA SER A 268 14.32 5.37 8.01
C SER A 268 15.44 4.84 7.12
N PHE A 269 15.13 3.96 6.16
CA PHE A 269 16.12 3.46 5.20
C PHE A 269 16.63 4.57 4.27
N ALA A 270 15.77 5.48 3.83
CA ALA A 270 16.18 6.61 3.01
C ALA A 270 17.14 7.55 3.76
N GLU A 271 16.89 7.83 5.04
CA GLU A 271 17.82 8.61 5.87
C GLU A 271 19.14 7.87 6.11
N PHE A 272 19.08 6.55 6.35
CA PHE A 272 20.27 5.71 6.48
C PHE A 272 21.14 5.72 5.21
N GLU A 273 20.54 5.60 4.02
CA GLU A 273 21.32 5.65 2.77
C GLU A 273 21.96 7.03 2.57
N ARG A 274 21.22 8.11 2.86
CA ARG A 274 21.77 9.48 2.78
C ARG A 274 22.93 9.69 3.75
N SER A 275 22.89 9.11 4.95
CA SER A 275 23.99 9.24 5.91
C SER A 275 25.25 8.54 5.40
N ILE A 276 25.14 7.33 4.86
CA ILE A 276 26.25 6.58 4.26
C ILE A 276 26.86 7.32 3.05
N ILE A 277 26.03 7.92 2.19
CA ILE A 277 26.53 8.71 1.05
C ILE A 277 27.34 9.93 1.55
N ARG A 278 26.83 10.65 2.55
CA ARG A 278 27.53 11.80 3.14
C ARG A 278 28.84 11.39 3.82
N GLU A 279 28.87 10.25 4.49
CA GLU A 279 30.07 9.71 5.13
C GLU A 279 31.16 9.42 4.08
N ARG A 280 30.82 8.67 3.02
CA ARG A 280 31.75 8.40 1.91
C ARG A 280 32.22 9.67 1.21
N GLN A 281 31.32 10.65 1.04
CA GLN A 281 31.69 11.95 0.48
C GLN A 281 32.69 12.67 1.40
N ALA A 282 32.47 12.65 2.72
CA ALA A 282 33.38 13.26 3.69
C ALA A 282 34.75 12.57 3.69
N GLU A 283 34.80 11.24 3.62
CA GLU A 283 36.03 10.46 3.46
C GLU A 283 36.76 10.82 2.16
N GLY A 284 36.05 10.88 1.03
CA GLY A 284 36.61 11.28 -0.25
C GLY A 284 37.14 12.71 -0.24
N ILE A 285 36.42 13.65 0.41
CA ILE A 285 36.88 15.03 0.62
C ILE A 285 38.14 15.03 1.49
N ALA A 286 38.20 14.25 2.56
CA ALA A 286 39.36 14.16 3.44
C ALA A 286 40.59 13.63 2.71
N LEU A 287 40.44 12.57 1.90
CA LEU A 287 41.51 12.03 1.06
C LEU A 287 41.97 13.04 0.00
N ALA A 288 41.05 13.69 -0.70
CA ALA A 288 41.40 14.70 -1.69
C ALA A 288 42.01 15.98 -1.08
N LYS A 289 41.64 16.35 0.17
CA LYS A 289 42.32 17.40 0.95
C LYS A 289 43.75 16.99 1.31
N LYS A 290 43.96 15.77 1.82
CA LYS A 290 45.29 15.23 2.11
C LYS A 290 46.17 15.15 0.85
N ALA A 291 45.59 14.80 -0.29
CA ALA A 291 46.26 14.78 -1.59
C ALA A 291 46.42 16.16 -2.24
N GLY A 292 46.01 17.26 -1.58
CA GLY A 292 46.19 18.62 -2.08
C GLY A 292 45.33 19.00 -3.31
N LYS A 293 44.32 18.20 -3.68
CA LYS A 293 43.48 18.46 -4.87
C LYS A 293 42.57 19.69 -4.74
N TYR A 294 42.26 20.12 -3.51
CA TYR A 294 41.42 21.31 -3.29
C TYR A 294 42.28 22.58 -3.28
N SER A 295 42.28 23.33 -4.38
CA SER A 295 42.94 24.64 -4.48
C SER A 295 42.04 25.83 -4.10
N GLY A 296 40.85 25.56 -3.57
CA GLY A 296 39.83 26.58 -3.32
C GLY A 296 39.26 27.22 -4.60
N ARG A 297 38.45 28.27 -4.44
CA ARG A 297 37.92 29.05 -5.57
C ARG A 297 39.08 29.73 -6.30
N LYS A 298 39.17 29.56 -7.62
CA LYS A 298 40.17 30.27 -8.45
C LYS A 298 40.09 31.78 -8.16
N LYS A 299 41.24 32.41 -7.96
CA LYS A 299 41.33 33.86 -7.75
C LYS A 299 40.68 34.57 -8.95
N ALA A 300 39.81 35.55 -8.67
CA ALA A 300 39.09 36.29 -9.69
C ALA A 300 39.99 37.31 -10.41
N LEU A 301 41.04 37.81 -9.72
CA LEU A 301 42.05 38.71 -10.31
C LEU A 301 43.45 38.11 -10.12
N SER A 302 44.29 38.26 -11.13
CA SER A 302 45.72 37.98 -11.06
C SER A 302 46.47 39.11 -10.33
N PRO A 303 47.69 38.87 -9.80
CA PRO A 303 48.49 39.93 -9.18
C PRO A 303 48.73 41.13 -10.11
N ALA A 304 48.91 40.88 -11.41
CA ALA A 304 49.06 41.93 -12.41
C ALA A 304 47.80 42.77 -12.57
N GLN A 305 46.61 42.14 -12.57
CA GLN A 305 45.34 42.85 -12.63
C GLN A 305 45.06 43.65 -11.35
N VAL A 306 45.50 43.16 -10.18
CA VAL A 306 45.39 43.91 -8.92
C VAL A 306 46.30 45.14 -8.93
N LYS A 307 47.52 45.01 -9.45
CA LYS A 307 48.45 46.13 -9.64
C LYS A 307 47.87 47.16 -10.61
N GLN A 308 47.41 46.71 -11.78
CA GLN A 308 46.76 47.56 -12.78
C GLN A 308 45.54 48.30 -12.21
N ALA A 309 44.72 47.62 -11.40
CA ALA A 309 43.58 48.26 -10.74
C ALA A 309 44.02 49.38 -9.80
N ARG A 310 45.13 49.19 -9.08
CA ARG A 310 45.69 50.17 -8.15
C ARG A 310 46.23 51.38 -8.89
N ASP A 311 47.03 51.16 -9.93
CA ASP A 311 47.59 52.22 -10.78
C ASP A 311 46.49 53.08 -11.41
N ARG A 312 45.39 52.46 -11.88
CA ARG A 312 44.21 53.18 -12.42
C ARG A 312 43.47 54.00 -11.36
N ILE A 313 43.33 53.46 -10.15
CA ILE A 313 42.69 54.18 -9.02
C ILE A 313 43.55 55.36 -8.58
N ASP A 314 44.88 55.19 -8.52
CA ASP A 314 45.82 56.24 -8.15
C ASP A 314 45.90 57.34 -9.22
N ALA A 315 45.68 56.99 -10.48
CA ALA A 315 45.48 57.93 -11.59
C ALA A 315 44.12 58.65 -11.56
N GLY A 316 43.26 58.36 -10.57
CA GLY A 316 42.00 59.07 -10.34
C GLY A 316 40.74 58.42 -10.92
N GLU A 317 40.83 57.24 -11.55
CA GLU A 317 39.63 56.55 -12.02
C GLU A 317 38.74 56.04 -10.88
N SER A 318 37.42 56.07 -11.11
CA SER A 318 36.48 55.58 -10.11
C SER A 318 36.62 54.06 -9.91
N LYS A 319 36.62 53.64 -8.64
CA LYS A 319 36.65 52.21 -8.25
C LYS A 319 35.49 51.39 -8.84
N THR A 320 34.40 52.04 -9.23
CA THR A 320 33.27 51.40 -9.93
C THR A 320 33.65 51.02 -11.36
N ALA A 321 34.20 51.97 -12.12
CA ALA A 321 34.61 51.75 -13.51
C ALA A 321 35.70 50.68 -13.60
N VAL A 322 36.70 50.76 -12.72
CA VAL A 322 37.80 49.77 -12.65
C VAL A 322 37.28 48.36 -12.30
N ALA A 323 36.30 48.25 -11.40
CA ALA A 323 35.70 46.95 -11.07
C ALA A 323 34.93 46.35 -12.26
N GLN A 324 34.20 47.21 -12.99
CA GLN A 324 33.38 46.82 -14.13
C GLN A 324 34.25 46.37 -15.31
N ASP A 325 35.32 47.10 -15.62
CA ASP A 325 36.31 46.74 -16.65
C ASP A 325 37.01 45.41 -16.35
N LEU A 326 37.32 45.15 -15.08
CA LEU A 326 37.95 43.90 -14.65
C LEU A 326 36.95 42.75 -14.47
N GLY A 327 35.67 42.98 -14.75
CA GLY A 327 34.62 41.96 -14.67
C GLY A 327 34.35 41.44 -13.25
N VAL A 328 34.63 42.24 -12.22
CA VAL A 328 34.45 41.85 -10.81
C VAL A 328 33.50 42.80 -10.08
N GLY A 329 32.76 42.26 -9.10
CA GLY A 329 31.96 43.12 -8.22
C GLY A 329 32.85 44.05 -7.38
N ARG A 330 32.33 45.24 -7.05
CA ARG A 330 33.05 46.25 -6.23
C ARG A 330 33.59 45.64 -4.93
N ALA A 331 32.79 44.85 -4.21
CA ALA A 331 33.20 44.20 -2.97
C ALA A 331 34.39 43.23 -3.16
N THR A 332 34.50 42.59 -4.33
CA THR A 332 35.65 41.74 -4.68
C THR A 332 36.89 42.59 -4.93
N LEU A 333 36.78 43.68 -5.68
CA LEU A 333 37.88 44.61 -5.92
C LEU A 333 38.45 45.19 -4.62
N TYR A 334 37.59 45.69 -3.73
CA TYR A 334 38.00 46.22 -2.42
C TYR A 334 38.74 45.17 -1.57
N ARG A 335 38.30 43.91 -1.60
CA ARG A 335 38.96 42.81 -0.87
C ARG A 335 40.37 42.58 -1.36
N TYR A 336 40.59 42.59 -2.68
CA TYR A 336 41.92 42.46 -3.27
C TYR A 336 42.83 43.64 -2.90
N LEU A 337 42.32 44.88 -3.00
CA LEU A 337 43.08 46.08 -2.66
C LEU A 337 43.48 46.12 -1.17
N MET A 338 42.62 45.68 -0.26
CA MET A 338 42.93 45.63 1.18
C MET A 338 43.84 44.47 1.57
N SER A 339 43.74 43.32 0.90
CA SER A 339 44.55 42.14 1.21
C SER A 339 46.02 42.28 0.82
N ASP A 340 46.31 43.11 -0.19
CA ASP A 340 47.68 43.33 -0.68
C ASP A 340 48.46 44.34 0.17
N ASN A 341 47.76 45.20 0.92
CA ASN A 341 48.35 46.20 1.81
C ASN A 341 48.83 45.61 3.15
N LYS A 342 48.68 44.29 3.34
CA LYS A 342 48.99 43.54 4.57
C LYS A 342 50.23 42.64 4.43
N ARG A 343 51.01 42.82 3.37
CA ARG A 343 52.24 42.07 3.09
C ARG A 343 53.48 42.91 3.29
#